data_AF-A0A3N4J0Q8-F1
#
_entry.id   AF-A0A3N4J0Q8-F1
#
_cell.length_a   1.000
_cell.length_b   1.000
_cell.length_c   1.000
_cell.angle_alpha   90.00
_cell.angle_beta   90.00
_cell.angle_gamma   90.00
#
_symmetry.space_group_name_H-M   'P 1'
#
loop_
_entity.id
_entity.type
_entity.pdbx_description
1 polymer ?
#
loop_
_entity_poly.entity_id
_entity_poly.type
_entity_poly.pdbx_seq_one_letter_code
_entity_poly.pdbx_strand_id
1 'polypeptide(L)'
;CMACATHFASEAEYKEHFHDARKHHYCTRCDAHFESTACFHQHREQSIKHNMCTKCDLDFPTRKELVHHWVTAEKSVHSYCGQCNAHFDSQVEERNHYLRDPRHVT
;
A
#
# COMPACT_ATOMS: atom_id res chain seq x y z
N CYS A 1 18.93 -8.36 -18.92
CA CYS A 1 18.17 -7.43 -18.06
C CYS A 1 18.31 -6.02 -18.60
N MET A 2 17.21 -5.38 -18.98
CA MET A 2 17.24 -4.01 -19.51
C MET A 2 17.61 -2.97 -18.44
N ALA A 3 17.23 -3.19 -17.18
CA ALA A 3 17.47 -2.24 -16.09
C ALA A 3 18.95 -2.08 -15.72
N CYS A 4 19.78 -3.12 -15.89
CA CYS A 4 21.19 -3.12 -15.50
C CYS A 4 22.14 -3.59 -16.61
N ALA A 5 21.63 -3.71 -17.85
CA ALA A 5 22.33 -4.16 -19.04
C ALA A 5 23.09 -5.50 -18.90
N THR A 6 22.73 -6.32 -17.91
CA THR A 6 23.38 -7.62 -17.69
C THR A 6 22.79 -8.67 -18.62
N HIS A 7 23.62 -9.46 -19.29
CA HIS A 7 23.21 -10.59 -20.12
C HIS A 7 23.31 -11.91 -19.33
N PHE A 8 22.41 -12.85 -19.61
CA PHE A 8 22.34 -14.15 -18.93
C PHE A 8 22.36 -15.25 -19.96
N ALA A 9 22.97 -16.39 -19.63
CA ALA A 9 23.06 -17.53 -20.54
C ALA A 9 21.78 -18.39 -20.54
N SER A 10 20.93 -18.24 -19.51
CA SER A 10 19.68 -18.98 -19.36
C SER A 10 18.56 -18.16 -18.71
N GLU A 11 17.32 -18.62 -18.88
CA GLU A 11 16.15 -18.05 -18.18
C GLU A 11 16.24 -18.25 -16.66
N ALA A 12 16.82 -19.37 -16.20
CA ALA A 12 17.02 -19.63 -14.78
C ALA A 12 17.96 -18.60 -14.14
N GLU A 13 19.12 -18.34 -14.77
CA GLU A 13 20.04 -17.28 -14.33
C GLU A 13 19.39 -15.89 -14.38
N TYR A 14 18.58 -15.61 -15.40
CA TYR A 14 17.84 -14.36 -15.50
C TYR A 14 16.82 -14.22 -14.35
N LYS A 15 16.13 -15.29 -13.94
CA LYS A 15 15.21 -15.28 -12.78
C LYS A 15 15.96 -15.11 -11.46
N GLU A 16 17.02 -15.89 -11.24
CA GLU A 16 17.89 -15.78 -10.05
C GLU A 16 18.49 -14.39 -9.88
N HIS A 17 18.81 -13.70 -10.98
CA HIS A 17 19.30 -12.33 -10.96
C HIS A 17 18.35 -11.34 -10.26
N PHE A 18 17.04 -11.59 -10.26
CA PHE A 18 16.06 -10.73 -9.57
C PHE A 18 15.94 -11.00 -8.08
N HIS A 19 16.45 -12.13 -7.59
CA HIS A 19 16.51 -12.42 -6.16
C HIS A 19 17.59 -11.58 -5.43
N ASP A 20 18.53 -10.94 -6.16
CA ASP A 20 19.41 -9.92 -5.58
C ASP A 20 18.67 -8.57 -5.47
N ALA A 21 18.00 -8.39 -4.33
CA ALA A 21 17.22 -7.20 -3.98
C ALA A 21 18.00 -5.87 -4.03
N ARG A 22 19.33 -5.90 -4.16
CA ARG A 22 20.16 -4.69 -4.30
C ARG A 22 20.14 -4.10 -5.71
N LYS A 23 19.70 -4.87 -6.71
CA LYS A 23 19.70 -4.44 -8.13
C LYS A 23 18.32 -4.25 -8.72
N HIS A 24 17.28 -4.83 -8.10
CA HIS A 24 15.91 -4.81 -8.62
C HIS A 24 14.90 -4.49 -7.55
N HIS A 25 13.76 -3.96 -7.98
CA HIS A 25 12.61 -3.76 -7.11
C HIS A 25 11.85 -5.06 -6.96
N TYR A 26 12.25 -5.87 -5.99
CA TYR A 26 11.65 -7.17 -5.71
C TYR A 26 10.57 -7.06 -4.63
N CYS A 27 9.38 -7.56 -4.93
CA CYS A 27 8.27 -7.67 -4.00
C CYS A 27 8.25 -9.06 -3.38
N THR A 28 8.83 -9.21 -2.19
CA THR A 28 8.86 -10.48 -1.46
C THR A 28 7.47 -11.06 -1.19
N ARG A 29 6.47 -10.21 -0.94
CA ARG A 29 5.09 -10.67 -0.64
C ARG A 29 4.39 -11.27 -1.86
N CYS A 30 4.74 -10.79 -3.04
CA CYS A 30 4.13 -11.23 -4.29
C CYS A 30 5.02 -12.16 -5.11
N ASP A 31 6.28 -12.36 -4.69
CA ASP A 31 7.31 -13.09 -5.43
C ASP A 31 7.42 -12.56 -6.87
N ALA A 32 7.54 -11.23 -6.98
CA ALA A 32 7.48 -10.52 -8.26
C ALA A 32 8.58 -9.45 -8.35
N HIS A 33 9.19 -9.33 -9.53
CA HIS A 33 10.19 -8.31 -9.82
C HIS A 33 9.59 -7.17 -10.67
N PHE A 34 10.17 -5.98 -10.55
CA PHE A 34 9.75 -4.82 -11.33
C PHE A 34 10.97 -4.11 -11.91
N GLU A 35 10.85 -3.69 -13.17
CA GLU A 35 11.94 -3.04 -13.92
C GLU A 35 12.23 -1.60 -13.46
N SER A 36 11.31 -0.99 -12.71
CA SER A 36 11.46 0.36 -12.18
C SER A 36 10.78 0.53 -10.83
N THR A 37 11.24 1.53 -10.07
CA THR A 37 10.62 1.98 -8.83
C THR A 37 9.14 2.30 -9.04
N ALA A 38 8.81 2.99 -10.15
CA ALA A 38 7.43 3.38 -10.46
C ALA A 38 6.51 2.15 -10.63
N CYS A 39 6.95 1.13 -11.38
CA CYS A 39 6.20 -0.11 -11.54
C CYS A 39 6.03 -0.86 -10.20
N PHE A 40 7.05 -0.85 -9.34
CA PHE A 40 6.99 -1.45 -8.02
C PHE A 40 6.02 -0.75 -7.07
N HIS A 41 6.03 0.59 -7.02
CA HIS A 41 5.08 1.35 -6.22
C HIS A 41 3.65 1.12 -6.70
N GLN A 42 3.42 1.24 -8.02
CA GLN A 42 2.10 0.97 -8.60
C GLN A 42 1.60 -0.44 -8.27
N HIS A 43 2.49 -1.44 -8.34
CA HIS A 43 2.15 -2.80 -7.94
C HIS A 43 1.73 -2.89 -6.47
N ARG A 44 2.48 -2.28 -5.55
CA ARG A 44 2.14 -2.29 -4.12
C ARG A 44 0.79 -1.62 -3.85
N GLU A 45 0.49 -0.52 -4.54
CA GLU A 45 -0.77 0.21 -4.38
C GLU A 45 -1.99 -0.55 -4.91
N GLN A 46 -1.84 -1.28 -6.01
CA GLN A 46 -2.95 -1.95 -6.70
C GLN A 46 -3.14 -3.41 -6.29
N SER A 47 -2.10 -4.04 -5.74
CA SER A 47 -2.14 -5.46 -5.39
C SER A 47 -2.99 -5.72 -4.16
N ILE A 48 -3.98 -6.61 -4.30
CA ILE A 48 -4.82 -7.07 -3.19
C ILE A 48 -4.06 -7.80 -2.08
N LYS A 49 -2.80 -8.21 -2.33
CA LYS A 49 -1.92 -8.82 -1.33
C LYS A 49 -1.28 -7.76 -0.40
N HIS A 50 -1.31 -6.49 -0.78
CA HIS A 50 -0.78 -5.39 0.01
C HIS A 50 -1.89 -4.67 0.77
N ASN A 51 -1.56 -4.18 1.97
CA ASN A 51 -2.46 -3.36 2.76
C ASN A 51 -1.84 -1.98 2.88
N MET A 52 -1.79 -1.26 1.75
CA MET A 52 -1.13 0.03 1.66
C MET A 52 -1.95 1.15 2.32
N CYS A 53 -1.29 1.96 3.12
CA CYS A 53 -1.67 3.33 3.36
C CYS A 53 -0.85 4.23 2.41
N THR A 54 -1.47 4.69 1.31
CA THR A 54 -0.80 5.50 0.28
C THR A 54 -0.36 6.86 0.81
N LYS A 55 -1.11 7.46 1.75
CA LYS A 55 -0.74 8.75 2.39
C LYS A 55 0.54 8.66 3.22
N CYS A 56 0.83 7.49 3.80
CA CYS A 56 2.00 7.28 4.67
C CYS A 56 3.09 6.40 4.03
N ASP A 57 2.85 5.87 2.83
CA ASP A 57 3.66 4.82 2.16
C ASP A 57 3.99 3.61 3.07
N LEU A 58 3.02 3.23 3.91
CA LEU A 58 3.15 2.10 4.83
C LEU A 58 2.37 0.88 4.34
N ASP A 59 3.00 -0.29 4.38
CA ASP A 59 2.37 -1.56 4.05
C ASP A 59 2.16 -2.41 5.29
N PHE A 60 0.91 -2.69 5.63
CA PHE A 60 0.56 -3.45 6.82
C PHE A 60 0.48 -4.96 6.51
N PRO A 61 0.90 -5.84 7.44
CA PRO A 61 0.78 -7.28 7.28
C PRO A 61 -0.67 -7.73 7.04
N THR A 62 -1.63 -7.04 7.67
CA THR A 62 -3.05 -7.36 7.55
C THR A 62 -3.93 -6.13 7.29
N ARG A 63 -5.11 -6.37 6.70
CA ARG A 63 -6.15 -5.33 6.54
C ARG A 63 -6.59 -4.75 7.87
N LYS A 64 -6.64 -5.57 8.93
CA LYS A 64 -7.01 -5.15 10.28
C LYS A 64 -6.02 -4.13 10.84
N GLU A 65 -4.72 -4.34 10.64
CA GLU A 65 -3.68 -3.40 11.08
C GLU A 65 -3.70 -2.11 10.26
N LEU A 66 -3.98 -2.17 8.96
CA LEU A 66 -4.20 -0.96 8.15
C LEU A 66 -5.40 -0.15 8.66
N VAL A 67 -6.54 -0.79 8.96
CA VAL A 67 -7.70 -0.11 9.55
C VAL A 67 -7.34 0.47 10.92
N HIS A 68 -6.62 -0.29 11.75
CA HIS A 68 -6.18 0.20 13.05
C HIS A 68 -5.33 1.46 12.91
N HIS A 69 -4.37 1.47 11.98
CA HIS A 69 -3.57 2.65 11.65
C HIS A 69 -4.43 3.86 11.25
N TRP A 70 -5.43 3.71 10.38
CA TRP A 70 -6.32 4.82 10.01
C TRP A 70 -7.15 5.37 11.18
N VAL A 71 -7.45 4.54 12.18
CA VAL A 71 -8.19 4.95 13.37
C VAL A 71 -7.29 5.65 14.38
N THR A 72 -6.04 5.19 14.55
CA THR A 72 -5.14 5.65 15.62
C THR A 72 -4.12 6.71 15.19
N ALA A 73 -3.86 6.85 13.90
CA ALA A 73 -3.01 7.91 13.37
C ALA A 73 -3.64 9.30 13.60
N GLU A 74 -2.82 10.34 13.49
CA GLU A 74 -3.29 11.72 13.66
C GLU A 74 -4.45 12.04 12.71
N LYS A 75 -5.50 12.69 13.23
CA LYS A 75 -6.70 13.04 12.46
C LYS A 75 -6.44 14.04 11.32
N SER A 76 -5.34 14.79 11.39
CA SER A 76 -4.80 15.62 10.30
C SER A 76 -4.32 14.79 9.11
N VAL A 77 -3.84 13.57 9.35
CA VAL A 77 -3.38 12.64 8.30
C VAL A 77 -4.55 11.79 7.81
N HIS A 78 -5.33 11.26 8.75
CA HIS A 78 -6.48 10.41 8.46
C HIS A 78 -7.74 10.93 9.14
N SER A 79 -8.62 11.56 8.35
CA SER A 79 -10.02 11.69 8.71
C SER A 79 -10.75 10.41 8.28
N TYR A 80 -11.08 9.54 9.22
CA TYR A 80 -11.56 8.17 8.96
C TYR A 80 -12.58 7.69 10.00
N CYS A 81 -13.74 7.27 9.51
CA CYS A 81 -14.78 6.60 10.31
C CYS A 81 -14.57 5.08 10.28
N GLY A 82 -14.18 4.50 11.41
CA GLY A 82 -13.95 3.06 11.55
C GLY A 82 -15.22 2.21 11.53
N GLN A 83 -16.38 2.77 11.89
CA GLN A 83 -17.67 2.05 11.85
C GLN A 83 -18.22 1.94 10.42
N CYS A 84 -18.02 2.96 9.59
CA CYS A 84 -18.49 3.00 8.21
C CYS A 84 -17.40 2.65 7.19
N ASN A 85 -16.14 2.48 7.63
CA ASN A 85 -14.98 2.30 6.77
C ASN A 85 -14.89 3.38 5.68
N ALA A 86 -15.06 4.64 6.09
CA ALA A 86 -15.13 5.80 5.19
C ALA A 86 -14.02 6.81 5.51
N HIS A 87 -13.33 7.27 4.46
CA HIS A 87 -12.38 8.38 4.53
C HIS A 87 -13.05 9.71 4.16
N PHE A 88 -12.55 10.78 4.75
CA PHE A 88 -12.98 12.15 4.50
C PHE A 88 -11.78 13.02 4.15
N ASP A 89 -12.02 14.12 3.42
CA ASP A 89 -10.94 15.03 3.02
C ASP A 89 -10.55 15.97 4.17
N SER A 90 -11.43 16.11 5.18
CA SER A 90 -11.15 16.89 6.38
C SER A 90 -11.86 16.36 7.63
N GLN A 91 -11.37 16.81 8.79
CA GLN A 91 -12.00 16.55 10.09
C GLN A 91 -13.41 17.16 10.18
N VAL A 92 -13.67 18.27 9.47
CA VAL A 92 -14.98 18.91 9.45
C VAL A 92 -16.00 18.00 8.75
N GLU A 93 -15.61 17.38 7.64
CA GLU A 93 -16.44 16.43 6.90
C GLU A 93 -16.68 15.15 7.70
N GLU A 94 -15.63 14.57 8.31
CA GLU A 94 -15.77 13.42 9.20
C GLU A 94 -16.74 13.73 10.35
N ARG A 95 -16.58 14.87 11.02
CA ARG A 95 -17.48 15.31 12.09
C ARG A 95 -18.92 15.48 11.59
N ASN A 96 -19.11 16.11 10.44
CA ASN A 96 -20.44 16.29 9.86
C ASN A 96 -21.09 14.94 9.52
N HIS A 97 -20.31 13.94 9.10
CA HIS A 97 -20.79 12.58 8.91
C HIS A 97 -21.29 11.98 10.24
N TYR A 98 -20.55 12.07 11.34
CA TYR A 98 -21.01 11.58 12.66
C TYR A 98 -22.31 12.26 13.12
N LEU A 99 -22.50 13.54 12.82
CA LEU A 99 -23.68 14.30 13.23
C LEU A 99 -24.92 14.04 12.36
N ARG A 100 -24.75 13.51 11.15
CA ARG A 100 -25.83 13.40 10.15
C ARG A 100 -26.16 11.97 9.76
N ASP A 101 -25.25 11.02 9.96
CA ASP A 101 -25.46 9.62 9.62
C ASP A 101 -26.28 8.93 10.71
N PRO A 102 -27.46 8.36 10.39
CA PRO A 102 -28.30 7.68 11.38
C PRO A 102 -27.64 6.50 12.09
N ARG A 103 -26.53 5.96 11.55
CA ARG A 103 -25.75 4.90 12.22
C ARG A 103 -24.96 5.42 13.43
N HIS A 104 -24.80 6.74 13.56
CA HIS A 104 -24.03 7.41 14.60
C HIS A 104 -24.89 8.30 15.50
N VAL A 105 -25.99 8.82 14.98
CA VAL A 105 -26.94 9.63 15.75
C VAL A 105 -27.83 8.69 16.57
N THR A 106 -27.63 8.68 17.88
CA THR A 106 -28.50 8.02 18.86
C THR A 106 -29.74 8.84 19.17
#